data_AF-A0A1V4Z2A2-F1
#
_entry.id   AF-A0A1V4Z2A2-F1
#
_cell.length_a   1.000
_cell.length_b   1.000
_cell.length_c   1.000
_cell.angle_alpha   90.00
_cell.angle_beta   90.00
_cell.angle_gamma   90.00
#
_symmetry.space_group_name_H-M   'P 1'
#
loop_
_entity.id
_entity.type
_entity.pdbx_description
1 polymer ?
#
loop_
_entity_poly.entity_id
_entity_poly.type
_entity_poly.pdbx_seq_one_letter_code
_entity_poly.pdbx_strand_id
1 'polypeptide(L)'
;MVKLRGHQFEEGITMPVVVEDDFEKLSTTSDVVSALEKLGVSPDLDRAKDGKKIRAGRGKMRGRKYKTPKSILVVVSAKEAPVFMGANNLPGVEIVSTEGLSAGVLAPGGVAGRLAVFSESALKKVGEW
;
A
#
# COMPACT_ATOMS: atom_id res chain seq x y z
N MET A 1 5.08 12.59 10.32
CA MET A 1 5.45 12.55 8.89
C MET A 1 4.38 11.90 8.01
N VAL A 2 3.87 10.70 8.31
CA VAL A 2 2.87 10.01 7.46
C VAL A 2 1.53 10.78 7.35
N LYS A 3 0.99 11.29 8.46
CA LYS A 3 -0.20 12.17 8.45
C LYS A 3 0.04 13.46 7.65
N LEU A 4 1.24 14.04 7.72
CA LEU A 4 1.61 15.28 6.99
C LEU A 4 1.59 15.07 5.47
N ARG A 5 1.82 13.84 4.99
CA ARG A 5 1.70 13.48 3.58
C ARG A 5 0.24 13.34 3.12
N GLY A 6 -0.72 13.33 4.05
CA GLY A 6 -2.15 13.22 3.76
C GLY A 6 -2.69 11.80 3.76
N HIS A 7 -1.97 10.84 4.38
CA HIS A 7 -2.53 9.52 4.66
C HIS A 7 -3.52 9.59 5.82
N GLN A 8 -4.60 8.82 5.73
CA GLN A 8 -5.66 8.74 6.74
C GLN A 8 -5.65 7.35 7.40
N PHE A 9 -5.66 7.30 8.73
CA PHE A 9 -5.65 6.05 9.49
C PHE A 9 -6.13 6.35 10.91
N GLU A 10 -6.56 5.31 11.63
CA GLU A 10 -7.06 5.45 13.00
C GLU A 10 -5.99 5.92 13.99
N GLU A 11 -6.42 6.53 15.09
CA GLU A 11 -5.51 7.04 16.11
C GLU A 11 -4.96 5.90 16.98
N GLY A 12 -3.65 5.92 17.25
CA GLY A 12 -2.97 4.91 18.08
C GLY A 12 -2.16 3.87 17.30
N ILE A 13 -2.20 3.88 15.96
CA ILE A 13 -1.40 2.96 15.15
C ILE A 13 0.08 3.36 15.19
N THR A 14 0.92 2.42 15.60
CA THR A 14 2.39 2.56 15.55
C THR A 14 2.89 2.25 14.14
N MET A 15 3.86 3.03 13.67
CA MET A 15 4.43 2.91 12.33
C MET A 15 5.87 2.40 12.41
N PRO A 16 6.30 1.50 11.50
CA PRO A 16 5.50 0.80 10.49
C PRO A 16 4.52 -0.21 11.09
N VAL A 17 3.43 -0.51 10.38
CA VAL A 17 2.50 -1.57 10.79
C VAL A 17 3.13 -2.91 10.43
N VAL A 18 3.29 -3.79 11.41
CA VAL A 18 3.82 -5.15 11.21
C VAL A 18 2.67 -6.14 11.30
N VAL A 19 2.58 -7.04 10.31
CA VAL A 19 1.56 -8.09 10.24
C VAL A 19 2.22 -9.46 10.23
N GLU A 20 1.50 -10.45 10.74
CA GLU A 20 1.93 -11.85 10.70
C GLU A 20 2.06 -12.36 9.27
N ASP A 21 2.92 -13.36 9.06
CA ASP A 21 3.18 -13.94 7.74
C ASP A 21 1.95 -14.63 7.12
N ASP A 22 0.92 -14.93 7.93
CA ASP A 22 -0.36 -15.42 7.45
C ASP A 22 -1.09 -14.41 6.54
N PHE A 23 -0.79 -13.11 6.69
CA PHE A 23 -1.29 -12.08 5.78
C PHE A 23 -0.82 -12.31 4.33
N GLU A 24 0.36 -12.91 4.13
CA GLU A 24 0.88 -13.19 2.78
C GLU A 24 0.05 -14.23 2.02
N LYS A 25 -0.70 -15.08 2.74
CA LYS A 25 -1.51 -16.17 2.19
C LYS A 25 -2.88 -15.71 1.69
N LEU A 26 -3.30 -14.48 1.99
CA LEU A 26 -4.60 -13.95 1.59
C LEU A 26 -4.68 -13.80 0.06
N SER A 27 -5.51 -14.58 -0.62
CA SER A 27 -5.60 -14.56 -2.08
C SER A 27 -6.70 -13.64 -2.61
N THR A 28 -7.75 -13.42 -1.83
CA THR A 28 -8.91 -12.65 -2.27
C THR A 28 -8.84 -11.19 -1.81
N THR A 29 -9.35 -10.29 -2.65
CA THR A 29 -9.40 -8.86 -2.31
C THR A 29 -10.29 -8.58 -1.09
N SER A 30 -11.37 -9.34 -0.89
CA SER A 30 -12.25 -9.19 0.28
C SER A 30 -11.53 -9.50 1.59
N ASP A 31 -10.70 -10.53 1.61
CA ASP A 31 -9.96 -10.91 2.81
C ASP A 31 -8.89 -9.85 3.14
N VAL A 32 -8.22 -9.32 2.11
CA VAL A 32 -7.24 -8.24 2.27
C VAL A 32 -7.92 -6.97 2.81
N VAL A 33 -9.08 -6.59 2.30
CA VAL A 33 -9.84 -5.43 2.83
C VAL A 33 -10.22 -5.66 4.29
N SER A 34 -10.76 -6.83 4.62
CA SER A 34 -11.17 -7.18 5.98
C SER A 34 -9.98 -7.15 6.96
N ALA A 35 -8.80 -7.57 6.51
CA ALA A 35 -7.58 -7.48 7.30
C ALA A 35 -7.12 -6.02 7.50
N LEU A 36 -7.15 -5.20 6.45
CA LEU A 36 -6.80 -3.77 6.53
C LEU A 36 -7.79 -2.94 7.38
N GLU A 37 -9.05 -3.33 7.42
CA GLU A 37 -10.07 -2.78 8.33
C GLU A 37 -9.74 -3.09 9.78
N LYS A 38 -9.42 -4.35 10.10
CA LYS A 38 -9.02 -4.74 11.47
C LYS A 38 -7.74 -4.04 11.93
N LEU A 39 -6.86 -3.67 11.00
CA LEU A 39 -5.64 -2.93 11.27
C LEU A 39 -5.85 -1.41 11.42
N GLY A 40 -7.07 -0.91 11.18
CA GLY A 40 -7.41 0.52 11.29
C GLY A 40 -6.80 1.42 10.18
N VAL A 41 -6.35 0.82 9.07
CA VAL A 41 -5.77 1.53 7.93
C VAL A 41 -6.75 1.71 6.75
N SER A 42 -7.96 1.17 6.88
CA SER A 42 -9.03 1.31 5.88
C SER A 42 -9.36 2.76 5.46
N PRO A 43 -9.31 3.78 6.34
CA PRO A 43 -9.55 5.16 5.90
C PRO A 43 -8.61 5.63 4.77
N ASP A 44 -7.38 5.11 4.68
CA ASP A 44 -6.47 5.46 3.58
C ASP A 44 -6.87 4.82 2.24
N LEU A 45 -7.56 3.68 2.30
CA LEU A 45 -8.10 2.98 1.14
C LEU A 45 -9.29 3.74 0.58
N ASP A 46 -10.20 4.19 1.44
CA ASP A 46 -11.36 5.01 1.05
C ASP A 46 -10.92 6.33 0.44
N ARG A 47 -9.94 7.01 1.06
CA ARG A 47 -9.31 8.22 0.50
C ARG A 47 -8.77 7.99 -0.91
N ALA A 48 -8.18 6.84 -1.18
CA ALA A 48 -7.63 6.51 -2.48
C ALA A 48 -8.70 6.17 -3.52
N LYS A 49 -9.78 5.51 -3.09
CA LYS A 49 -10.98 5.22 -3.89
C LYS A 49 -11.67 6.52 -4.32
N ASP A 50 -11.96 7.41 -3.37
CA ASP A 50 -12.67 8.67 -3.61
C ASP A 50 -11.77 9.71 -4.31
N GLY A 51 -10.47 9.67 -4.04
CA GLY A 51 -9.49 10.54 -4.67
C GLY A 51 -9.20 10.22 -6.14
N LYS A 52 -9.78 9.15 -6.71
CA LYS A 52 -9.62 8.78 -8.12
C LYS A 52 -10.31 9.80 -9.01
N LYS A 53 -9.51 10.67 -9.63
CA LYS A 53 -10.01 11.75 -10.50
C LYS A 53 -9.64 11.57 -11.96
N ILE A 54 -10.42 12.19 -12.83
CA ILE A 54 -10.10 12.29 -14.25
C ILE A 54 -8.94 13.29 -14.43
N ARG A 55 -7.87 12.88 -15.12
CA ARG A 55 -6.71 13.72 -15.41
C ARG A 55 -7.11 14.89 -16.31
N ALA A 56 -6.60 16.09 -16.05
CA ALA A 56 -6.79 17.22 -16.95
C ALA A 56 -5.86 17.15 -18.18
N GLY A 57 -6.25 17.80 -19.28
CA GLY A 57 -5.42 17.92 -20.50
C GLY A 57 -5.32 16.67 -21.38
N ARG A 58 -4.31 16.66 -22.25
CA ARG A 58 -4.13 15.65 -23.34
C ARG A 58 -3.81 14.24 -22.84
N GLY A 59 -3.37 14.08 -21.59
CA GLY A 59 -3.08 12.77 -21.01
C GLY A 59 -4.28 11.81 -21.02
N LYS A 60 -5.51 12.35 -20.98
CA LYS A 60 -6.74 11.58 -21.13
C LYS A 60 -6.83 10.85 -22.45
N MET A 61 -6.47 11.52 -23.55
CA MET A 61 -6.52 10.97 -24.91
C MET A 61 -5.47 9.87 -25.11
N ARG A 62 -4.40 9.86 -24.32
CA ARG A 62 -3.31 8.86 -24.39
C ARG A 62 -3.56 7.65 -23.47
N GLY A 63 -4.82 7.34 -23.14
CA GLY A 63 -5.18 6.21 -22.28
C GLY A 63 -4.91 6.40 -20.77
N ARG A 64 -4.35 7.54 -20.33
CA ARG A 64 -4.06 7.83 -18.91
C ARG A 64 -5.17 8.66 -18.27
N LYS A 65 -6.42 8.23 -18.46
CA LYS A 65 -7.63 8.98 -18.08
C LYS A 65 -7.73 9.22 -16.57
N TYR A 66 -7.39 8.23 -15.75
CA TYR A 66 -7.51 8.33 -14.29
C TYR A 66 -6.18 8.70 -13.62
N LYS A 67 -6.27 9.45 -12.53
CA LYS A 67 -5.19 9.69 -11.57
C LYS A 67 -5.69 9.25 -10.20
N THR A 68 -5.10 8.18 -9.68
CA THR A 68 -5.39 7.65 -8.34
C THR A 68 -4.29 8.13 -7.38
N PRO A 69 -4.63 8.58 -6.16
CA PRO A 69 -3.64 8.82 -5.11
C PRO A 69 -2.89 7.53 -4.77
N LYS A 70 -1.63 7.66 -4.35
CA LYS A 70 -0.90 6.55 -3.75
C LYS A 70 -1.35 6.42 -2.29
N SER A 71 -1.70 5.21 -1.91
CA SER A 71 -2.23 4.81 -0.61
C SER A 71 -1.18 3.93 0.08
N ILE A 72 -1.65 2.91 0.79
CA ILE A 72 -0.89 1.90 1.51
C ILE A 72 0.15 1.25 0.60
N LEU A 73 1.34 1.04 1.16
CA LEU A 73 2.37 0.15 0.63
C LEU A 73 2.33 -1.14 1.44
N VAL A 74 2.14 -2.28 0.78
CA VAL A 74 2.25 -3.60 1.40
C VAL A 74 3.60 -4.19 0.98
N VAL A 75 4.44 -4.52 1.94
CA VAL A 75 5.75 -5.13 1.72
C VAL A 75 5.72 -6.56 2.23
N VAL A 76 6.04 -7.51 1.35
CA VAL A 76 6.00 -8.94 1.61
C VAL A 76 7.35 -9.60 1.34
N SER A 77 7.55 -10.78 1.90
CA SER A 77 8.82 -11.49 1.91
C SER A 77 9.25 -11.97 0.52
N ALA A 78 8.31 -12.37 -0.34
CA ALA A 78 8.54 -12.97 -1.65
C ALA A 78 7.46 -12.55 -2.66
N LYS A 79 7.78 -12.62 -3.96
CA LYS A 79 6.89 -12.15 -5.03
C LYS A 79 5.76 -13.13 -5.35
N GLU A 80 5.95 -14.39 -5.00
CA GLU A 80 5.02 -15.50 -5.21
C GLU A 80 3.89 -15.54 -4.16
N ALA A 81 3.87 -14.59 -3.22
CA ALA A 81 2.86 -14.53 -2.18
C ALA A 81 1.45 -14.32 -2.76
N PRO A 82 0.44 -15.13 -2.39
CA PRO A 82 -0.95 -14.99 -2.86
C PRO A 82 -1.54 -13.59 -2.71
N VAL A 83 -1.10 -12.84 -1.69
CA VAL A 83 -1.54 -11.46 -1.43
C VAL A 83 -1.22 -10.48 -2.56
N PHE A 84 -0.29 -10.80 -3.46
CA PHE A 84 -0.11 -10.03 -4.70
C PHE A 84 -1.39 -10.00 -5.53
N MET A 85 -2.14 -11.10 -5.61
CA MET A 85 -3.40 -11.13 -6.35
C MET A 85 -4.49 -10.35 -5.62
N GLY A 86 -4.62 -10.55 -4.30
CA GLY A 86 -5.64 -9.93 -3.47
C GLY A 86 -5.50 -8.40 -3.38
N ALA A 87 -4.28 -7.91 -3.19
CA ALA A 87 -4.01 -6.49 -2.94
C ALA A 87 -3.84 -5.64 -4.21
N ASN A 88 -3.42 -6.21 -5.34
CA ASN A 88 -3.08 -5.43 -6.54
C ASN A 88 -4.30 -4.75 -7.21
N ASN A 89 -5.51 -5.25 -6.98
CA ASN A 89 -6.73 -4.65 -7.49
C ASN A 89 -7.24 -3.48 -6.62
N LEU A 90 -6.68 -3.27 -5.42
CA LEU A 90 -7.12 -2.23 -4.52
C LEU A 90 -6.70 -0.83 -5.03
N PRO A 91 -7.60 0.17 -4.97
CA PRO A 91 -7.30 1.50 -5.48
C PRO A 91 -6.18 2.16 -4.69
N GLY A 92 -5.08 2.48 -5.38
CA GLY A 92 -3.97 3.26 -4.82
C GLY A 92 -3.01 2.46 -3.92
N VAL A 93 -3.37 1.23 -3.56
CA VAL A 93 -2.48 0.29 -2.86
C VAL A 93 -1.40 -0.18 -3.83
N GLU A 94 -0.20 -0.39 -3.29
CA GLU A 94 0.91 -0.96 -4.04
C GLU A 94 1.53 -2.07 -3.20
N ILE A 95 1.79 -3.21 -3.83
CA ILE A 95 2.39 -4.37 -3.19
C ILE A 95 3.75 -4.64 -3.81
N VAL A 96 4.76 -4.88 -2.97
CA VAL A 96 6.16 -5.04 -3.38
C VAL A 96 6.81 -6.11 -2.52
N SER A 97 7.66 -6.94 -3.12
CA SER A 97 8.51 -7.87 -2.39
C SER A 97 9.71 -7.14 -1.80
N THR A 98 10.34 -7.67 -0.76
CA THR A 98 11.57 -7.12 -0.16
C THR A 98 12.65 -6.77 -1.21
N GLU A 99 12.87 -7.65 -2.19
CA GLU A 99 13.82 -7.43 -3.30
C GLU A 99 13.43 -6.27 -4.24
N GLY A 100 12.14 -5.98 -4.37
CA GLY A 100 11.62 -4.89 -5.20
C GLY A 100 11.53 -3.56 -4.47
N LEU A 101 11.90 -3.51 -3.19
CA LEU A 101 11.79 -2.32 -2.37
C LEU A 101 12.80 -1.26 -2.84
N SER A 102 12.30 -0.06 -3.12
CA SER A 102 13.14 1.05 -3.58
C SER A 102 12.67 2.38 -3.01
N ALA A 103 13.55 3.38 -3.02
CA ALA A 103 13.24 4.74 -2.57
C ALA A 103 12.02 5.34 -3.30
N GLY A 104 11.84 5.03 -4.59
CA GLY A 104 10.68 5.50 -5.36
C GLY A 104 9.34 4.92 -4.88
N VAL A 105 9.35 3.70 -4.35
CA VAL A 105 8.17 3.02 -3.81
C VAL A 105 7.84 3.54 -2.40
N LEU A 106 8.87 3.77 -1.57
CA LEU A 106 8.71 4.34 -0.22
C LEU A 106 8.34 5.83 -0.26
N ALA A 107 8.91 6.58 -1.20
CA ALA A 107 8.72 8.02 -1.35
C ALA A 107 8.25 8.41 -2.76
N PRO A 108 7.02 8.02 -3.18
CA PRO A 108 6.50 8.42 -4.48
C PRO A 108 6.44 9.94 -4.62
N GLY A 109 7.09 10.46 -5.66
CA GLY A 109 7.24 11.90 -5.89
C GLY A 109 8.29 12.58 -5.01
N GLY A 110 9.20 11.83 -4.39
CA GLY A 110 10.28 12.36 -3.55
C GLY A 110 9.85 12.79 -2.15
N VAL A 111 8.59 12.57 -1.77
CA VAL A 111 8.05 12.91 -0.44
C VAL A 111 8.11 11.67 0.45
N ALA A 112 8.82 11.77 1.58
CA ALA A 112 8.94 10.68 2.55
C ALA A 112 7.66 10.47 3.38
N GLY A 113 7.57 9.32 4.05
CA GLY A 113 6.47 9.00 4.98
C GLY A 113 5.23 8.44 4.29
N ARG A 114 5.38 7.30 3.61
CA ARG A 114 4.24 6.50 3.13
C ARG A 114 3.70 5.62 4.26
N LEU A 115 2.39 5.38 4.27
CA LEU A 115 1.79 4.35 5.11
C LEU A 115 2.21 2.97 4.60
N ALA A 116 3.06 2.28 5.35
CA ALA A 116 3.63 0.99 4.96
C ALA A 116 3.27 -0.11 5.97
N VAL A 117 2.83 -1.23 5.43
CA VAL A 117 2.50 -2.47 6.15
C VAL A 117 3.55 -3.52 5.74
N PHE A 118 4.27 -4.07 6.71
CA PHE A 118 5.30 -5.08 6.48
C PHE A 118 4.87 -6.41 7.08
N SER A 119 5.11 -7.52 6.38
CA SER A 119 5.11 -8.82 7.04
C SER A 119 6.32 -8.95 7.97
N GLU A 120 6.20 -9.77 9.01
CA GLU A 120 7.31 -10.07 9.91
C GLU A 120 8.54 -10.59 9.15
N SER A 121 8.32 -11.53 8.22
CA SER A 121 9.38 -12.06 7.38
C SER A 121 9.99 -11.00 6.45
N ALA A 122 9.18 -10.06 5.94
CA ALA A 122 9.71 -8.95 5.14
C ALA A 122 10.59 -8.02 5.99
N LEU A 123 10.16 -7.68 7.21
CA LEU A 123 10.90 -6.78 8.08
C LEU A 123 12.25 -7.39 8.49
N LYS A 124 12.30 -8.69 8.80
CA LYS A 124 13.55 -9.40 9.12
C LYS A 124 14.53 -9.36 7.95
N LYS A 125 14.07 -9.69 6.74
CA LYS A 125 14.91 -9.63 5.52
C LYS A 125 15.45 -8.23 5.23
N VAL A 126 14.66 -7.19 5.48
CA VAL A 126 15.13 -5.80 5.29
C VAL A 126 16.15 -5.40 6.36
N GLY A 127 16.04 -5.94 7.58
CA GLY A 127 17.01 -5.70 8.66
C GLY A 127 18.33 -6.46 8.52
N GLU A 128 18.33 -7.56 7.78
CA GLU A 128 19.53 -8.35 7.45
C GLU A 128 20.30 -7.80 6.25
N TRP A 129 19.76 -6.80 5.56
CA TRP A 129 20.30 -6.21 4.34
C TRP A 129 21.45 -5.23 4.57
#